data_AF-A0A921STM5-F1
#
_entry.id   AF-A0A921STM5-F1
#
_cell.length_a   1.000
_cell.length_b   1.000
_cell.length_c   1.000
_cell.angle_alpha   90.00
_cell.angle_beta   90.00
_cell.angle_gamma   90.00
#
_symmetry.space_group_name_H-M   'P 1'
#
loop_
_entity.id
_entity.type
_entity.pdbx_description
1 polymer ?
#
loop_
_entity_poly.entity_id
_entity_poly.type
_entity_poly.pdbx_seq_one_letter_code
_entity_poly.pdbx_strand_id
1 'polypeptide(L)'
;MKRGKRWLIALLCVAAIGCGIFALSALAGRRPYRDLTAADIQSATVWLTPPDTTLEIPDTAELAEYLSQVVIYDRDDSYTEYAGQGVVFTLHMTDGSTTDVMAYNPFLVIDGVGYRTKYEPCEALSRYANQLLGSGEAVVVLEKPPVLTVVSDNTAATALLGTYQWEKKRADGTTEHSIADSAHPLDCRELFTLLETREGTAELDFARMPGEIFSARCWSDEYWGEPMAEGEPVAVHGNEITLKPGAYVYQVGARWDTDSGYGGTAYYAFYIHCLTE
;
A
#
# COMPACT_ATOMS: atom_id res chain seq x y z
N MET A 1 65.18 30.29 4.68
CA MET A 1 63.81 30.41 4.12
C MET A 1 63.12 31.63 4.71
N LYS A 2 62.78 32.63 3.88
CA LYS A 2 62.10 33.87 4.31
C LYS A 2 60.77 33.54 5.01
N ARG A 3 60.48 34.17 6.15
CA ARG A 3 59.30 33.90 7.03
C ARG A 3 57.99 33.70 6.26
N GLY A 4 57.74 34.46 5.19
CA GLY A 4 56.53 34.31 4.35
C GLY A 4 56.38 32.94 3.66
N LYS A 5 57.48 32.27 3.29
CA LYS A 5 57.43 30.94 2.64
C LYS A 5 57.04 29.83 3.63
N ARG A 6 57.34 30.00 4.93
CA ARG A 6 56.93 29.05 5.99
C ARG A 6 55.44 29.17 6.32
N TRP A 7 54.90 30.39 6.28
CA TRP A 7 53.46 30.65 6.49
C TRP A 7 52.60 30.12 5.33
N LEU A 8 53.07 30.28 4.09
CA LEU A 8 52.39 29.70 2.92
C LEU A 8 52.31 28.17 2.98
N ILE A 9 53.40 27.50 3.39
CA ILE A 9 53.44 26.04 3.53
C ILE A 9 52.50 25.58 4.65
N ALA A 10 52.46 26.29 5.79
CA ALA A 10 51.56 25.96 6.88
C ALA A 10 50.07 26.10 6.48
N LEU A 11 49.72 27.16 5.75
CA LEU A 11 48.36 27.36 5.22
C LEU A 11 47.94 26.26 4.22
N LEU A 12 48.86 25.86 3.32
CA LEU A 12 48.62 24.74 2.39
C LEU A 12 48.45 23.41 3.11
N CYS A 13 49.22 23.15 4.17
CA CYS A 13 49.06 21.94 4.98
C CYS A 13 47.73 21.92 5.73
N VAL A 14 47.30 23.05 6.33
CA VAL A 14 45.99 23.13 7.02
C VAL A 14 44.84 22.97 6.03
N ALA A 15 44.94 23.58 4.84
CA ALA A 15 43.94 23.38 3.78
C ALA A 15 43.89 21.93 3.29
N ALA A 16 45.04 21.27 3.08
CA ALA A 16 45.09 19.87 2.68
C ALA A 16 44.56 18.91 3.77
N ILE A 17 44.85 19.18 5.04
CA ILE A 17 44.30 18.42 6.18
C ILE A 17 42.78 18.66 6.28
N GLY A 18 42.31 19.90 6.11
CA GLY A 18 40.89 20.24 6.09
C GLY A 18 40.13 19.56 4.95
N CYS A 19 40.67 19.60 3.72
CA CYS A 19 40.13 18.88 2.58
C CYS A 19 40.18 17.35 2.78
N GLY A 20 41.25 16.83 3.38
CA GLY A 20 41.39 15.41 3.70
C GLY A 20 40.36 14.93 4.73
N ILE A 21 40.11 15.71 5.78
CA ILE A 21 39.09 15.42 6.81
C ILE A 21 37.69 15.51 6.20
N PHE A 22 37.41 16.54 5.38
CA PHE A 22 36.11 16.70 4.73
C PHE A 22 35.83 15.57 3.72
N ALA A 23 36.83 15.18 2.93
CA ALA A 23 36.72 14.03 2.03
C ALA A 23 36.57 12.71 2.80
N LEU A 24 37.30 12.51 3.91
CA LEU A 24 37.12 11.34 4.77
C LEU A 24 35.71 11.28 5.38
N SER A 25 35.12 12.42 5.77
CA SER A 25 33.75 12.45 6.29
C SER A 25 32.70 12.19 5.22
N ALA A 26 32.95 12.52 3.95
CA ALA A 26 32.08 12.16 2.83
C ALA A 26 32.20 10.66 2.46
N LEU A 27 33.38 10.06 2.66
CA LEU A 27 33.60 8.61 2.55
C LEU A 27 33.03 7.82 3.74
N ALA A 28 32.94 8.45 4.92
CA ALA A 28 32.34 7.88 6.11
C ALA A 28 30.82 8.04 6.06
N GLY A 29 30.12 7.02 5.56
CA GLY A 29 28.67 7.02 5.50
C GLY A 29 28.00 7.33 6.85
N ARG A 30 26.84 7.97 6.80
CA ARG A 30 26.07 8.43 7.96
C ARG A 30 25.09 7.34 8.39
N ARG A 31 24.83 7.23 9.70
CA ARG A 31 23.88 6.28 10.28
C ARG A 31 22.71 7.04 10.92
N PRO A 32 21.64 7.32 10.17
CA PRO A 32 20.57 8.21 10.64
C PRO A 32 19.82 7.65 11.84
N TYR A 33 19.63 6.33 11.91
CA TYR A 33 18.87 5.66 12.97
C TYR A 33 19.76 4.90 13.97
N ARG A 34 21.04 5.27 14.09
CA ARG A 34 22.03 4.54 14.91
C ARG A 34 21.55 4.30 16.35
N ASP A 35 20.90 5.30 16.93
CA ASP A 35 20.48 5.31 18.33
C ASP A 35 18.98 5.04 18.48
N LEU A 36 18.29 4.65 17.40
CA LEU A 36 16.87 4.30 17.41
C LEU A 36 16.65 3.01 18.20
N THR A 37 15.67 3.03 19.09
CA THR A 37 15.27 1.87 19.90
C THR A 37 13.78 1.61 19.81
N ALA A 38 13.34 0.43 20.25
CA ALA A 38 11.92 0.09 20.34
C ALA A 38 11.11 1.09 21.18
N ALA A 39 11.72 1.71 22.20
CA ALA A 39 11.05 2.67 23.08
C ALA A 39 10.75 4.01 22.38
N ASP A 40 11.43 4.29 21.27
CA ASP A 40 11.21 5.49 20.47
C ASP A 40 10.06 5.30 19.46
N ILE A 41 9.68 4.06 19.16
CA ILE A 41 8.67 3.69 18.17
C ILE A 41 7.35 3.36 18.89
N GLN A 42 6.32 4.17 18.68
CA GLN A 42 4.98 3.89 19.18
C GLN A 42 4.30 2.77 18.37
N SER A 43 4.37 2.85 17.04
CA SER A 43 3.87 1.82 16.12
C SER A 43 4.57 1.95 14.77
N ALA A 44 4.52 0.89 13.96
CA ALA A 44 5.07 0.93 12.61
C ALA A 44 4.27 0.05 11.66
N THR A 45 4.28 0.43 10.39
CA THR A 45 3.73 -0.36 9.27
C THR A 45 4.78 -0.48 8.17
N VAL A 46 4.60 -1.48 7.31
CA VAL A 46 5.38 -1.61 6.08
C VAL A 46 4.49 -1.81 4.88
N TRP A 47 4.65 -0.98 3.86
CA TRP A 47 3.99 -1.08 2.57
C TRP A 47 4.95 -1.64 1.52
N LEU A 48 4.56 -2.71 0.84
CA LEU A 48 5.34 -3.37 -0.20
C LEU A 48 4.71 -3.13 -1.57
N THR A 49 5.48 -2.62 -2.54
CA THR A 49 5.02 -2.41 -3.93
C THR A 49 6.04 -2.94 -4.94
N PRO A 50 5.71 -3.99 -5.71
CA PRO A 50 4.58 -4.92 -5.53
C PRO A 50 4.65 -5.71 -4.20
N PRO A 51 3.56 -6.29 -3.66
CA PRO A 51 2.23 -6.52 -4.28
C PRO A 51 1.14 -5.49 -3.96
N ASP A 52 1.48 -4.31 -3.42
CA ASP A 52 0.53 -3.30 -2.93
C ASP A 52 -0.19 -3.73 -1.63
N THR A 53 0.61 -4.19 -0.66
CA THR A 53 0.12 -4.65 0.65
C THR A 53 0.77 -3.87 1.77
N THR A 54 -0.03 -3.38 2.72
CA THR A 54 0.43 -2.76 3.96
C THR A 54 0.24 -3.72 5.13
N LEU A 55 1.29 -3.93 5.91
CA LEU A 55 1.32 -4.79 7.09
C LEU A 55 1.61 -3.99 8.34
N GLU A 56 1.00 -4.36 9.46
CA GLU A 56 1.48 -3.94 10.77
C GLU A 56 2.81 -4.61 11.09
N ILE A 57 3.70 -3.89 11.75
CA ILE A 57 4.95 -4.43 12.27
C ILE A 57 4.75 -4.74 13.76
N PRO A 58 4.66 -6.03 14.15
CA PRO A 58 4.40 -6.41 15.53
C PRO A 58 5.62 -6.24 16.43
N ASP A 59 6.83 -6.44 15.89
CA ASP A 59 8.09 -6.34 16.63
C ASP A 59 8.86 -5.08 16.24
N THR A 60 8.62 -3.99 16.97
CA THR A 60 9.32 -2.72 16.76
C THR A 60 10.79 -2.77 17.21
N ALA A 61 11.17 -3.73 18.06
CA ALA A 61 12.55 -3.91 18.49
C ALA A 61 13.38 -4.50 17.35
N GLU A 62 12.88 -5.55 16.69
CA GLU A 62 13.54 -6.13 15.51
C GLU A 62 13.67 -5.10 14.38
N LEU A 63 12.62 -4.32 14.11
CA LEU A 63 12.69 -3.24 13.11
C LEU A 63 13.78 -2.20 13.46
N ALA A 64 13.83 -1.75 14.72
CA ALA A 64 14.83 -0.79 15.17
C ALA A 64 16.27 -1.34 15.01
N GLU A 65 16.48 -2.63 15.25
CA GLU A 65 17.78 -3.28 15.03
C GLU A 65 18.20 -3.23 13.56
N TYR A 66 17.30 -3.49 12.61
CA TYR A 66 17.61 -3.34 11.18
C TYR A 66 17.88 -1.89 10.80
N LEU A 67 17.04 -0.95 11.23
CA LEU A 67 17.18 0.48 10.93
C LEU A 67 18.49 1.05 11.48
N SER A 68 18.92 0.64 12.69
CA SER A 68 20.18 1.12 13.30
C SER A 68 21.44 0.78 12.50
N GLN A 69 21.35 -0.22 11.62
CA GLN A 69 22.46 -0.70 10.79
C GLN A 69 22.57 0.04 9.45
N VAL A 70 21.54 0.78 9.03
CA VAL A 70 21.56 1.45 7.72
C VAL A 70 22.62 2.53 7.66
N VAL A 71 23.24 2.66 6.47
CA VAL A 71 24.29 3.63 6.20
C VAL A 71 23.96 4.36 4.92
N ILE A 72 23.78 5.67 5.00
CA ILE A 72 23.52 6.54 3.85
C ILE A 72 24.77 7.33 3.47
N TYR A 73 24.91 7.63 2.18
CA TYR A 73 26.00 8.43 1.63
C TYR A 73 25.45 9.76 1.08
N ASP A 74 25.87 10.14 -0.13
CA ASP A 74 25.37 11.31 -0.83
C ASP A 74 23.93 11.11 -1.28
N ARG A 75 23.22 12.24 -1.38
CA ARG A 75 21.89 12.29 -1.98
C ARG A 75 21.97 11.80 -3.43
N ASP A 76 20.99 11.01 -3.82
CA ASP A 76 20.84 10.47 -5.16
C ASP A 76 19.35 10.25 -5.46
N ASP A 77 18.83 11.02 -6.42
CA ASP A 77 17.41 11.01 -6.78
C ASP A 77 17.13 10.06 -7.98
N SER A 78 18.14 9.31 -8.46
CA SER A 78 17.97 8.35 -9.58
C SER A 78 17.08 7.15 -9.23
N TYR A 79 16.73 6.97 -7.95
CA TYR A 79 15.75 5.99 -7.50
C TYR A 79 14.37 6.16 -8.17
N THR A 80 14.05 7.37 -8.65
CA THR A 80 12.77 7.68 -9.33
C THR A 80 12.62 6.99 -10.69
N GLU A 81 13.75 6.60 -11.30
CA GLU A 81 13.78 5.83 -12.57
C GLU A 81 14.07 4.35 -12.32
N TYR A 82 14.33 3.96 -11.07
CA TYR A 82 14.65 2.59 -10.72
C TYR A 82 13.39 1.71 -10.76
N ALA A 83 13.53 0.50 -11.29
CA ALA A 83 12.47 -0.50 -11.36
C ALA A 83 12.80 -1.68 -10.46
N GLY A 84 11.96 -1.94 -9.48
CA GLY A 84 12.09 -3.02 -8.51
C GLY A 84 10.95 -2.97 -7.50
N GLN A 85 11.07 -3.77 -6.44
CA GLN A 85 10.14 -3.68 -5.30
C GLN A 85 10.58 -2.58 -4.34
N GLY A 86 9.69 -1.63 -4.07
CA GLY A 86 9.83 -0.67 -2.98
C GLY A 86 9.24 -1.22 -1.68
N VAL A 87 9.95 -1.03 -0.58
CA VAL A 87 9.48 -1.38 0.76
C VAL A 87 9.53 -0.14 1.63
N VAL A 88 8.37 0.43 1.95
CA VAL A 88 8.24 1.68 2.71
C VAL A 88 7.82 1.38 4.14
N PHE A 89 8.70 1.65 5.09
CA PHE A 89 8.40 1.59 6.52
C PHE A 89 7.89 2.95 6.97
N THR A 90 6.70 3.01 7.56
CA THR A 90 6.19 4.21 8.21
C THR A 90 6.26 4.00 9.72
N LEU A 91 7.00 4.87 10.41
CA LEU A 91 7.19 4.82 11.85
C LEU A 91 6.44 5.98 12.50
N HIS A 92 5.56 5.67 13.45
CA HIS A 92 4.99 6.65 14.36
C HIS A 92 5.81 6.64 15.65
N MET A 93 6.41 7.77 15.98
CA MET A 93 7.35 7.91 17.09
C MET A 93 6.63 8.31 18.38
N THR A 94 7.22 8.01 19.53
CA THR A 94 6.63 8.35 20.85
C THR A 94 6.62 9.85 21.15
N ASP A 95 7.43 10.64 20.45
CA ASP A 95 7.41 12.10 20.49
C ASP A 95 6.32 12.74 19.61
N GLY A 96 5.53 11.90 18.90
CA GLY A 96 4.45 12.31 18.01
C GLY A 96 4.90 12.60 16.57
N SER A 97 6.20 12.50 16.26
CA SER A 97 6.68 12.60 14.88
C SER A 97 6.36 11.34 14.07
N THR A 98 6.41 11.45 12.75
CA THR A 98 6.27 10.32 11.82
C THR A 98 7.37 10.42 10.78
N THR A 99 7.98 9.30 10.42
CA THR A 99 9.02 9.22 9.38
C THR A 99 8.78 8.03 8.46
N ASP A 100 9.06 8.22 7.18
CA ASP A 100 9.00 7.18 6.17
C ASP A 100 10.42 6.79 5.73
N VAL A 101 10.69 5.48 5.72
CA VAL A 101 11.96 4.90 5.27
C VAL A 101 11.67 3.89 4.18
N MET A 102 12.00 4.24 2.93
CA MET A 102 11.91 3.30 1.82
C MET A 102 13.24 2.60 1.60
N ALA A 103 13.25 1.27 1.78
CA ALA A 103 14.30 0.39 1.29
C ALA A 103 14.06 0.12 -0.20
N TYR A 104 14.98 0.61 -1.04
CA TYR A 104 14.90 0.46 -2.49
C TYR A 104 16.29 0.29 -3.09
N ASN A 105 16.95 -0.80 -2.70
CA ASN A 105 18.36 -1.09 -3.00
C ASN A 105 18.69 -0.83 -4.48
N PRO A 106 19.71 0.00 -4.81
CA PRO A 106 20.78 0.54 -3.97
C PRO A 106 20.51 1.90 -3.28
N PHE A 107 19.25 2.24 -3.08
CA PHE A 107 18.81 3.49 -2.47
C PHE A 107 18.11 3.27 -1.14
N LEU A 108 18.29 4.23 -0.23
CA LEU A 108 17.43 4.41 0.93
C LEU A 108 16.80 5.79 0.81
N VAL A 109 15.48 5.87 0.83
CA VAL A 109 14.76 7.15 0.78
C VAL A 109 14.19 7.43 2.16
N ILE A 110 14.52 8.58 2.74
CA ILE A 110 14.03 8.99 4.05
C ILE A 110 13.20 10.25 3.86
N ASP A 111 11.93 10.21 4.24
CA ASP A 111 10.97 11.32 4.12
C ASP A 111 10.98 11.95 2.70
N GLY A 112 11.03 11.09 1.68
CA GLY A 112 11.08 11.50 0.26
C GLY A 112 12.45 11.96 -0.26
N VAL A 113 13.51 11.93 0.55
CA VAL A 113 14.88 12.27 0.11
C VAL A 113 15.69 11.01 -0.13
N GLY A 114 16.14 10.80 -1.38
CA GLY A 114 16.90 9.61 -1.77
C GLY A 114 18.40 9.71 -1.47
N TYR A 115 18.98 8.62 -0.97
CA TYR A 115 20.40 8.50 -0.71
C TYR A 115 20.95 7.20 -1.27
N ARG A 116 22.20 7.22 -1.75
CA ARG A 116 22.95 5.98 -1.92
C ARG A 116 23.11 5.32 -0.56
N THR A 117 22.94 4.01 -0.48
CA THR A 117 23.03 3.27 0.78
C THR A 117 23.99 2.09 0.69
N LYS A 118 24.44 1.59 1.85
CA LYS A 118 25.16 0.33 1.90
C LYS A 118 24.19 -0.82 1.59
N TYR A 119 24.57 -1.66 0.62
CA TYR A 119 23.74 -2.76 0.11
C TYR A 119 23.16 -3.64 1.23
N GLU A 120 24.02 -4.28 2.04
CA GLU A 120 23.58 -5.31 3.00
C GLU A 120 22.52 -4.83 4.01
N PRO A 121 22.69 -3.68 4.72
CA PRO A 121 21.63 -3.19 5.61
C PRO A 121 20.31 -2.84 4.89
N CYS A 122 20.37 -2.28 3.69
CA CYS A 122 19.16 -1.96 2.92
C CYS A 122 18.45 -3.22 2.42
N GLU A 123 19.22 -4.23 2.02
CA GLU A 123 18.70 -5.53 1.61
C GLU A 123 18.07 -6.28 2.79
N ALA A 124 18.65 -6.14 3.99
CA ALA A 124 18.11 -6.74 5.20
C ALA A 124 16.68 -6.22 5.51
N LEU A 125 16.43 -4.93 5.34
CA LEU A 125 15.09 -4.35 5.47
C LEU A 125 14.10 -4.93 4.45
N SER A 126 14.52 -5.03 3.18
CA SER A 126 13.67 -5.59 2.12
C SER A 126 13.33 -7.06 2.39
N ARG A 127 14.31 -7.83 2.84
CA ARG A 127 14.12 -9.23 3.25
C ARG A 127 13.23 -9.38 4.46
N TYR A 128 13.39 -8.54 5.48
CA TYR A 128 12.52 -8.51 6.66
C TYR A 128 11.05 -8.32 6.27
N ALA A 129 10.75 -7.31 5.44
CA ALA A 129 9.39 -7.04 5.01
C ALA A 129 8.79 -8.20 4.19
N ASN A 130 9.57 -8.79 3.27
CA ASN A 130 9.12 -9.94 2.49
C ASN A 130 8.91 -11.20 3.33
N GLN A 131 9.72 -11.40 4.38
CA GLN A 131 9.52 -12.49 5.35
C GLN A 131 8.24 -12.26 6.17
N LEU A 132 8.00 -11.04 6.62
CA LEU A 132 6.78 -10.65 7.33
C LEU A 132 5.52 -10.86 6.46
N LEU A 133 5.60 -10.51 5.17
CA LEU A 133 4.53 -10.80 4.21
C LEU A 133 4.35 -12.30 3.98
N GLY A 134 5.45 -13.04 3.82
CA GLY A 134 5.43 -14.46 3.50
C GLY A 134 5.02 -15.37 4.65
N SER A 135 5.10 -14.91 5.90
CA SER A 135 4.64 -15.68 7.06
C SER A 135 3.11 -15.77 7.14
N GLY A 136 2.41 -14.75 6.64
CA GLY A 136 0.95 -14.63 6.75
C GLY A 136 0.44 -14.34 8.16
N GLU A 137 1.34 -14.11 9.12
CA GLU A 137 0.99 -13.84 10.53
C GLU A 137 0.76 -12.35 10.79
N ALA A 138 1.34 -11.48 9.96
CA ALA A 138 1.20 -10.04 10.11
C ALA A 138 -0.23 -9.58 9.77
N VAL A 139 -0.76 -8.68 10.58
CA VAL A 139 -2.04 -8.02 10.31
C VAL A 139 -1.91 -7.18 9.05
N VAL A 140 -2.80 -7.43 8.08
CA VAL A 140 -2.92 -6.60 6.88
C VAL A 140 -3.77 -5.39 7.21
N VAL A 141 -3.22 -4.20 6.97
CA VAL A 141 -3.90 -2.93 7.24
C VAL A 141 -4.88 -2.64 6.11
N LEU A 142 -6.18 -2.66 6.42
CA LEU A 142 -7.25 -2.29 5.50
C LEU A 142 -7.93 -1.00 5.97
N GLU A 143 -7.39 0.16 5.58
CA GLU A 143 -7.95 1.45 6.00
C GLU A 143 -9.33 1.75 5.40
N LYS A 144 -9.66 1.10 4.27
CA LYS A 144 -10.89 1.26 3.51
C LYS A 144 -11.30 -0.08 2.88
N PRO A 145 -12.56 -0.22 2.41
CA PRO A 145 -12.98 -1.40 1.66
C PRO A 145 -12.04 -1.70 0.48
N PRO A 146 -11.60 -2.95 0.29
CA PRO A 146 -10.75 -3.34 -0.84
C PRO A 146 -11.41 -3.07 -2.18
N VAL A 147 -10.62 -2.68 -3.18
CA VAL A 147 -11.12 -2.51 -4.55
C VAL A 147 -11.57 -3.86 -5.09
N LEU A 148 -12.70 -3.88 -5.79
CA LEU A 148 -13.16 -5.01 -6.59
C LEU A 148 -12.96 -4.70 -8.06
N THR A 149 -12.27 -5.58 -8.77
CA THR A 149 -12.24 -5.64 -10.23
C THR A 149 -13.05 -6.84 -10.69
N VAL A 150 -13.92 -6.64 -11.67
CA VAL A 150 -14.67 -7.73 -12.28
C VAL A 150 -14.01 -8.10 -13.59
N VAL A 151 -13.71 -9.37 -13.76
CA VAL A 151 -12.98 -9.91 -14.91
C VAL A 151 -13.84 -10.93 -15.63
N SER A 152 -13.98 -10.81 -16.95
CA SER A 152 -14.66 -11.83 -17.77
C SER A 152 -14.02 -11.85 -19.16
N ASP A 153 -13.68 -13.04 -19.64
CA ASP A 153 -12.82 -13.24 -20.83
C ASP A 153 -11.53 -12.39 -20.73
N ASN A 154 -11.23 -11.56 -21.72
CA ASN A 154 -10.07 -10.67 -21.76
C ASN A 154 -10.42 -9.21 -21.36
N THR A 155 -11.55 -9.01 -20.67
CA THR A 155 -12.02 -7.70 -20.26
C THR A 155 -12.11 -7.58 -18.75
N ALA A 156 -11.88 -6.37 -18.23
CA ALA A 156 -11.96 -6.09 -16.81
C ALA A 156 -12.52 -4.68 -16.58
N ALA A 157 -13.29 -4.52 -15.51
CA ALA A 157 -13.81 -3.24 -15.08
C ALA A 157 -13.77 -3.14 -13.55
N THR A 158 -13.31 -2.01 -13.03
CA THR A 158 -13.38 -1.73 -11.59
C THR A 158 -14.83 -1.49 -11.19
N ALA A 159 -15.29 -2.21 -10.17
CA ALA A 159 -16.62 -2.03 -9.62
C ALA A 159 -16.72 -0.71 -8.84
N LEU A 160 -17.89 -0.08 -8.91
CA LEU A 160 -18.22 1.09 -8.12
C LEU A 160 -18.44 0.68 -6.66
N LEU A 161 -17.61 1.20 -5.75
CA LEU A 161 -17.84 1.07 -4.32
C LEU A 161 -19.10 1.86 -3.92
N GLY A 162 -20.08 1.15 -3.35
CA GLY A 162 -21.32 1.70 -2.82
C GLY A 162 -21.27 1.86 -1.30
N THR A 163 -22.42 1.68 -0.67
CA THR A 163 -22.61 1.82 0.77
C THR A 163 -21.67 0.86 1.51
N TYR A 164 -21.04 1.35 2.58
CA TYR A 164 -20.19 0.53 3.42
C TYR A 164 -20.21 0.98 4.88
N GLN A 165 -19.86 0.03 5.75
CA GLN A 165 -19.56 0.25 7.15
C GLN A 165 -18.19 -0.37 7.41
N TRP A 166 -17.25 0.43 7.87
CA TRP A 166 -15.86 0.02 8.02
C TRP A 166 -15.32 0.38 9.39
N GLU A 167 -14.50 -0.52 9.91
CA GLU A 167 -13.75 -0.39 11.15
C GLU A 167 -12.27 -0.36 10.83
N LYS A 168 -11.55 0.58 11.46
CA LYS A 168 -10.09 0.60 11.45
C LYS A 168 -9.54 0.92 12.82
N LYS A 169 -8.53 0.16 13.23
CA LYS A 169 -7.72 0.42 14.42
C LYS A 169 -6.76 1.59 14.16
N ARG A 170 -6.63 2.47 15.14
CA ARG A 170 -5.68 3.58 15.15
C ARG A 170 -4.39 3.20 15.87
N ALA A 171 -3.33 3.96 15.58
CA ALA A 171 -2.02 3.80 16.24
C ALA A 171 -2.09 3.94 17.78
N ASP A 172 -3.03 4.72 18.31
CA ASP A 172 -3.25 4.89 19.76
C ASP A 172 -4.07 3.74 20.40
N GLY A 173 -4.41 2.72 19.63
CA GLY A 173 -5.20 1.56 20.06
C GLY A 173 -6.71 1.79 20.09
N THR A 174 -7.19 2.99 19.73
CA THR A 174 -8.64 3.24 19.59
C THR A 174 -9.17 2.75 18.24
N THR A 175 -10.48 2.56 18.16
CA THR A 175 -11.16 2.13 16.95
C THR A 175 -11.90 3.31 16.31
N GLU A 176 -11.73 3.48 15.00
CA GLU A 176 -12.49 4.42 14.18
C GLU A 176 -13.49 3.67 13.31
N HIS A 177 -14.73 4.15 13.31
CA HIS A 177 -15.79 3.63 12.45
C HIS A 177 -16.12 4.65 11.37
N SER A 178 -16.28 4.18 10.13
CA SER A 178 -16.74 4.97 9.01
C SER A 178 -17.99 4.33 8.40
N ILE A 179 -18.95 5.18 8.04
CA ILE A 179 -20.18 4.78 7.37
C ILE A 179 -20.32 5.71 6.18
N ALA A 180 -20.44 5.13 4.99
CA ALA A 180 -20.71 5.87 3.76
C ALA A 180 -22.01 5.34 3.16
N ASP A 181 -22.89 6.27 2.78
CA ASP A 181 -24.07 5.97 2.00
C ASP A 181 -23.79 6.20 0.50
N SER A 182 -24.56 5.56 -0.36
CA SER A 182 -24.41 5.64 -1.81
C SER A 182 -25.76 5.71 -2.53
N ALA A 183 -25.76 6.29 -3.72
CA ALA A 183 -26.92 6.20 -4.59
C ALA A 183 -27.17 4.74 -5.00
N HIS A 184 -28.43 4.42 -5.31
CA HIS A 184 -28.77 3.10 -5.82
C HIS A 184 -27.99 2.82 -7.13
N PRO A 185 -27.54 1.59 -7.40
CA PRO A 185 -26.79 1.29 -8.63
C PRO A 185 -27.50 1.78 -9.90
N LEU A 186 -28.83 1.66 -9.97
CA LEU A 186 -29.64 2.13 -11.12
C LEU A 186 -29.65 3.67 -11.31
N ASP A 187 -29.17 4.46 -10.36
CA ASP A 187 -29.00 5.91 -10.51
C ASP A 187 -27.57 6.30 -10.91
N CYS A 188 -26.66 5.32 -11.05
CA CYS A 188 -25.22 5.53 -11.24
C CYS A 188 -24.73 5.24 -12.67
N ARG A 189 -25.61 5.25 -13.68
CA ARG A 189 -25.30 4.85 -15.06
C ARG A 189 -23.98 5.43 -15.60
N GLU A 190 -23.79 6.73 -15.44
CA GLU A 190 -22.63 7.47 -15.98
C GLU A 190 -21.30 7.17 -15.25
N LEU A 191 -21.36 6.45 -14.11
CA LEU A 191 -20.19 6.08 -13.32
C LEU A 191 -19.64 4.70 -13.69
N PHE A 192 -20.42 3.88 -14.40
CA PHE A 192 -19.99 2.54 -14.77
C PHE A 192 -19.15 2.53 -16.04
N THR A 193 -18.11 1.68 -16.02
CA THR A 193 -17.49 1.19 -17.25
C THR A 193 -18.24 -0.07 -17.67
N LEU A 194 -18.88 -0.03 -18.85
CA LEU A 194 -19.52 -1.22 -19.40
C LEU A 194 -18.47 -2.28 -19.74
N LEU A 195 -18.68 -3.49 -19.24
CA LEU A 195 -17.92 -4.68 -19.62
C LEU A 195 -18.76 -5.53 -20.57
N GLU A 196 -18.27 -5.80 -21.76
CA GLU A 196 -18.91 -6.70 -22.72
C GLU A 196 -18.21 -8.06 -22.72
N THR A 197 -18.98 -9.14 -22.65
CA THR A 197 -18.45 -10.51 -22.61
C THR A 197 -19.38 -11.48 -23.33
N ARG A 198 -18.85 -12.63 -23.74
CA ARG A 198 -19.64 -13.79 -24.21
C ARG A 198 -19.72 -14.91 -23.16
N GLU A 199 -19.00 -14.76 -22.06
CA GLU A 199 -18.96 -15.76 -21.01
C GLU A 199 -20.23 -15.70 -20.16
N GLY A 200 -20.63 -16.87 -19.66
CA GLY A 200 -21.77 -17.00 -18.73
C GLY A 200 -21.42 -16.60 -17.30
N THR A 201 -20.15 -16.27 -17.03
CA THR A 201 -19.63 -15.95 -15.69
C THR A 201 -18.63 -14.79 -15.72
N ALA A 202 -18.41 -14.21 -14.54
CA ALA A 202 -17.34 -13.25 -14.30
C ALA A 202 -16.66 -13.54 -12.96
N GLU A 203 -15.35 -13.33 -12.89
CA GLU A 203 -14.57 -13.41 -11.67
C GLU A 203 -14.61 -12.08 -10.90
N LEU A 204 -14.77 -12.18 -9.58
CA LEU A 204 -14.74 -11.09 -8.62
C LEU A 204 -13.34 -11.04 -8.00
N ASP A 205 -12.44 -10.26 -8.62
CA ASP A 205 -11.07 -10.07 -8.18
C ASP A 205 -10.98 -8.92 -7.17
N PHE A 206 -11.10 -9.27 -5.88
CA PHE A 206 -10.88 -8.31 -4.80
C PHE A 206 -9.39 -8.15 -4.53
N ALA A 207 -8.91 -6.89 -4.45
CA ALA A 207 -7.55 -6.58 -4.03
C ALA A 207 -7.18 -7.25 -2.68
N ARG A 208 -8.18 -7.47 -1.83
CA ARG A 208 -8.11 -8.40 -0.71
C ARG A 208 -9.41 -9.20 -0.61
N MET A 209 -9.31 -10.51 -0.76
CA MET A 209 -10.47 -11.41 -0.67
C MET A 209 -11.26 -11.21 0.64
N PRO A 210 -12.61 -11.09 0.57
CA PRO A 210 -13.45 -11.09 1.74
C PRO A 210 -13.52 -12.48 2.39
N GLY A 211 -13.90 -12.52 3.66
CA GLY A 211 -14.26 -13.77 4.32
C GLY A 211 -15.59 -14.34 3.81
N GLU A 212 -16.47 -13.46 3.31
CA GLU A 212 -17.80 -13.84 2.82
C GLU A 212 -18.32 -12.85 1.77
N ILE A 213 -18.94 -13.39 0.71
CA ILE A 213 -19.85 -12.65 -0.18
C ILE A 213 -21.27 -13.02 0.23
N PHE A 214 -21.95 -12.12 0.95
CA PHE A 214 -23.22 -12.44 1.62
C PHE A 214 -24.46 -12.03 0.80
N SER A 215 -24.29 -11.28 -0.28
CA SER A 215 -25.38 -10.84 -1.15
C SER A 215 -24.89 -10.70 -2.58
N ALA A 216 -25.70 -11.14 -3.55
CA ALA A 216 -25.50 -10.87 -4.96
C ALA A 216 -26.86 -10.73 -5.65
N ARG A 217 -27.04 -9.64 -6.39
CA ARG A 217 -28.28 -9.33 -7.11
C ARG A 217 -27.99 -8.61 -8.41
N CYS A 218 -28.95 -8.63 -9.33
CA CYS A 218 -28.88 -7.88 -10.58
C CYS A 218 -30.21 -7.23 -10.96
N TRP A 219 -30.13 -6.25 -11.85
CA TRP A 219 -31.26 -5.57 -12.47
C TRP A 219 -30.98 -5.44 -13.97
N SER A 220 -32.02 -5.64 -14.79
CA SER A 220 -31.96 -5.26 -16.21
C SER A 220 -31.65 -3.77 -16.33
N ASP A 221 -30.84 -3.41 -17.31
CA ASP A 221 -30.50 -2.02 -17.59
C ASP A 221 -31.69 -1.21 -18.14
N GLU A 222 -32.79 -1.86 -18.51
CA GLU A 222 -34.08 -1.21 -18.79
C GLU A 222 -34.62 -0.40 -17.61
N TYR A 223 -34.18 -0.71 -16.38
CA TYR A 223 -34.60 -0.03 -15.15
C TYR A 223 -33.68 1.13 -14.72
N TRP A 224 -32.81 1.65 -15.60
CA TRP A 224 -32.01 2.84 -15.28
C TRP A 224 -32.90 3.99 -14.77
N GLY A 225 -32.54 4.56 -13.62
CA GLY A 225 -33.29 5.63 -12.94
C GLY A 225 -34.51 5.16 -12.13
N GLU A 226 -34.71 3.84 -11.99
CA GLU A 226 -35.81 3.24 -11.21
C GLU A 226 -35.28 2.52 -9.95
N PRO A 227 -34.83 3.24 -8.90
CA PRO A 227 -34.21 2.64 -7.71
C PRO A 227 -35.16 1.77 -6.87
N MET A 228 -36.46 1.78 -7.19
CA MET A 228 -37.48 0.93 -6.55
C MET A 228 -37.67 -0.41 -7.28
N ALA A 229 -36.99 -0.65 -8.40
CA ALA A 229 -37.03 -1.92 -9.11
C ALA A 229 -36.49 -3.06 -8.24
N GLU A 230 -37.21 -4.17 -8.19
CA GLU A 230 -36.80 -5.34 -7.40
C GLU A 230 -35.62 -6.05 -8.10
N GLY A 231 -34.57 -6.33 -7.33
CA GLY A 231 -33.37 -7.01 -7.85
C GLY A 231 -33.56 -8.53 -7.84
N GLU A 232 -33.08 -9.18 -8.90
CA GLU A 232 -33.07 -10.64 -9.00
C GLU A 232 -31.83 -11.21 -8.28
N PRO A 233 -31.96 -12.28 -7.48
CA PRO A 233 -30.81 -12.93 -6.87
C PRO A 233 -29.90 -13.57 -7.93
N VAL A 234 -28.59 -13.50 -7.71
CA VAL A 234 -27.57 -14.07 -8.61
C VAL A 234 -26.75 -15.12 -7.86
N ALA A 235 -26.43 -16.21 -8.54
CA ALA A 235 -25.57 -17.25 -7.98
C ALA A 235 -24.11 -16.80 -7.94
N VAL A 236 -23.45 -17.05 -6.81
CA VAL A 236 -22.01 -16.86 -6.62
C VAL A 236 -21.40 -18.18 -6.17
N HIS A 237 -20.35 -18.61 -6.85
CA HIS A 237 -19.60 -19.83 -6.57
C HIS A 237 -18.14 -19.47 -6.31
N GLY A 238 -17.73 -19.46 -5.04
CA GLY A 238 -16.42 -18.94 -4.66
C GLY A 238 -16.33 -17.44 -4.94
N ASN A 239 -15.43 -17.03 -5.84
CA ASN A 239 -15.31 -15.66 -6.33
C ASN A 239 -15.93 -15.47 -7.73
N GLU A 240 -16.66 -16.44 -8.27
CA GLU A 240 -17.27 -16.33 -9.60
C GLU A 240 -18.77 -16.04 -9.49
N ILE A 241 -19.27 -15.09 -10.30
CA ILE A 241 -20.69 -14.72 -10.39
C ILE A 241 -21.29 -15.19 -11.72
N THR A 242 -22.53 -15.71 -11.69
CA THR A 242 -23.27 -16.10 -12.90
C THR A 242 -23.90 -14.89 -13.58
N LEU A 243 -23.67 -14.73 -14.88
CA LEU A 243 -24.21 -13.62 -15.67
C LEU A 243 -25.54 -13.98 -16.32
N LYS A 244 -26.44 -13.00 -16.36
CA LYS A 244 -27.69 -13.04 -17.13
C LYS A 244 -27.40 -12.63 -18.58
N PRO A 245 -28.01 -13.32 -19.57
CA PRO A 245 -27.95 -12.88 -20.97
C PRO A 245 -28.52 -11.48 -21.14
N GLY A 246 -27.82 -10.60 -21.86
CA GLY A 246 -28.18 -9.18 -22.03
C GLY A 246 -27.41 -8.25 -21.10
N ALA A 247 -27.87 -7.00 -20.99
CA ALA A 247 -27.21 -5.94 -20.25
C ALA A 247 -27.83 -5.77 -18.85
N TYR A 248 -27.01 -5.94 -17.81
CA TYR A 248 -27.44 -5.97 -16.42
C TYR A 248 -26.48 -5.22 -15.51
N VAL A 249 -27.06 -4.55 -14.51
CA VAL A 249 -26.34 -3.97 -13.38
C VAL A 249 -26.32 -5.00 -12.27
N TYR A 250 -25.14 -5.34 -11.77
CA TYR A 250 -24.95 -6.27 -10.66
C TYR A 250 -24.55 -5.50 -9.41
N GLN A 251 -24.94 -6.02 -8.26
CA GLN A 251 -24.45 -5.58 -6.97
C GLN A 251 -24.08 -6.78 -6.11
N VAL A 252 -22.89 -6.74 -5.51
CA VAL A 252 -22.39 -7.74 -4.56
C VAL A 252 -22.12 -7.09 -3.21
N GLY A 253 -22.51 -7.76 -2.12
CA GLY A 253 -22.19 -7.38 -0.75
C GLY A 253 -21.16 -8.34 -0.17
N ALA A 254 -20.08 -7.78 0.38
CA ALA A 254 -18.94 -8.54 0.90
C ALA A 254 -18.57 -8.12 2.32
N ARG A 255 -18.00 -9.06 3.09
CA ARG A 255 -17.62 -8.90 4.49
C ARG A 255 -16.17 -9.30 4.75
N TRP A 256 -15.47 -8.44 5.47
CA TRP A 256 -14.16 -8.68 6.05
C TRP A 256 -14.30 -8.71 7.56
N ASP A 257 -13.69 -9.72 8.18
CA ASP A 257 -13.70 -9.89 9.62
C ASP A 257 -12.91 -8.77 10.32
N THR A 258 -13.37 -8.36 11.50
CA THR A 258 -12.80 -7.24 12.26
C THR A 258 -11.83 -7.67 13.36
N ASP A 259 -11.54 -8.96 13.55
CA ASP A 259 -10.66 -9.47 14.61
C ASP A 259 -9.24 -8.88 14.53
N SER A 260 -8.82 -8.51 13.31
CA SER A 260 -7.53 -7.83 13.07
C SER A 260 -7.52 -6.35 13.47
N GLY A 261 -8.69 -5.78 13.78
CA GLY A 261 -8.91 -4.34 13.92
C GLY A 261 -9.19 -3.61 12.61
N TYR A 262 -9.24 -4.32 11.48
CA TYR A 262 -9.56 -3.75 10.16
C TYR A 262 -10.57 -4.63 9.44
N GLY A 263 -11.72 -4.07 9.08
CA GLY A 263 -12.74 -4.83 8.37
C GLY A 263 -14.11 -4.18 8.38
N GLY A 264 -15.13 -4.94 7.99
CA GLY A 264 -16.49 -4.44 7.90
C GLY A 264 -17.23 -5.00 6.69
N THR A 265 -18.20 -4.24 6.21
CA THR A 265 -19.04 -4.63 5.07
C THR A 265 -19.05 -3.56 4.01
N ALA A 266 -19.07 -3.97 2.75
CA ALA A 266 -19.16 -3.06 1.61
C ALA A 266 -19.99 -3.68 0.49
N TYR A 267 -20.70 -2.82 -0.22
CA TYR A 267 -21.40 -3.17 -1.45
C TYR A 267 -20.64 -2.63 -2.65
N TYR A 268 -20.62 -3.40 -3.73
CA TYR A 268 -19.97 -3.04 -4.98
C TYR A 268 -20.95 -3.24 -6.12
N ALA A 269 -20.97 -2.33 -7.10
CA ALA A 269 -21.81 -2.44 -8.27
C ALA A 269 -21.00 -2.40 -9.56
N PHE A 270 -21.47 -3.10 -10.59
CA PHE A 270 -20.81 -3.14 -11.91
C PHE A 270 -21.82 -3.42 -13.02
N TYR A 271 -21.51 -3.04 -14.25
CA TYR A 271 -22.42 -3.14 -15.40
C TYR A 271 -21.81 -4.03 -16.48
N ILE A 272 -22.51 -5.11 -16.81
CA ILE A 272 -22.05 -6.12 -17.78
C ILE A 272 -23.11 -6.36 -18.85
N HIS A 273 -22.67 -6.47 -20.09
CA HIS A 273 -23.45 -6.98 -21.20
C HIS A 273 -22.92 -8.35 -21.62
N CYS A 274 -23.67 -9.40 -21.29
CA CYS A 274 -23.42 -10.76 -21.74
C CYS A 274 -24.09 -10.96 -23.11
N LEU A 275 -23.28 -11.00 -24.17
CA LEU A 275 -23.72 -11.14 -25.54
C LEU A 275 -24.20 -12.58 -25.78
N THR A 276 -25.47 -12.75 -26.15
CA THR A 276 -25.97 -14.02 -26.68
C THR A 276 -25.50 -14.21 -28.11
N GLU A 277 -25.02 -15.41 -28.46
CA GLU A 277 -24.75 -15.81 -29.85
C GLU A 277 -26.00 -15.75 -30.75
#